data_AF-E1JT14-F1
#
_entry.id   AF-E1JT14-F1
#
_cell.length_a   1.000
_cell.length_b   1.000
_cell.length_c   1.000
_cell.angle_alpha   90.00
_cell.angle_beta   90.00
_cell.angle_gamma   90.00
#
_symmetry.space_group_name_H-M   'P 1'
#
loop_
_entity.id
_entity.type
_entity.pdbx_description
1 polymer ?
#
loop_
_entity_poly.entity_id
_entity_poly.type
_entity_poly.pdbx_seq_one_letter_code
_entity_poly.pdbx_strand_id
1 'polypeptide(L)'
;MRKRPLTPGSYYRLPWNLADNAITWLEPTTKCNLYCEGCYRENNPDGHRPLADVIRELEEVKKLRRTDGISIAGGEPLIYPDIVPLVRYVASKGWKPIINSNGQALTPELVRELAAAGLVGFTMHVDSHQRRPGWKGASEKDLCELRLKLANMIHEHGEGKIACSFNATIYRDTLSEIPMLTRFAHEHIDIIQTMVFILFRSARKKNNFDVFANGRPVDVGNLVYQLDNQEEHQDLSSQEIADAIRLAYPDHEPCAYLNGTENPLSMKWLLTLRVGDKNEILGYLDAKFAEWTQIFHHLFFGTYLAYSRPCWMRGVQKLALLTLFNKSLRKIFCKLLTRPKMWFKPLNIQSIMVIQPCDLLDDGRQDMCDGCPDSIFHDGKMVWSCRVDELEKFGAFIQCAPRGCCAGKPSPKVEPTPEPAPGPTKEPEPTPEPVKEPEPAPQPAPAPEPKPEPEPVKEPEPKPEPAPEPVKEPEPVPAPRQETAPAAKAMSEPAVKVDVPPAVVSPEPTPAKEPEPEAAKAPEAAPEPEPVKKAEPKAAAAPAKEPEPANEPEAKPAPKAEPEPAPKPAAKAAPAKTAKGAKSAKAKAADKPAKKAGKPGKKKSKAR
;
A
#
# COMPACT_ATOMS: atom_id res chain seq x y z
N MET A 1 -23.98 -13.77 14.83
CA MET A 1 -24.21 -12.51 14.09
C MET A 1 -24.74 -12.85 12.70
N ARG A 2 -25.53 -11.99 12.05
CA ARG A 2 -25.90 -12.20 10.64
C ARG A 2 -24.72 -11.76 9.76
N LYS A 3 -23.94 -12.71 9.23
CA LYS A 3 -22.97 -12.42 8.16
C LYS A 3 -23.73 -11.73 7.02
N ARG A 4 -23.27 -10.56 6.58
CA ARG A 4 -23.90 -9.83 5.47
C ARG A 4 -23.01 -10.05 4.25
N PRO A 5 -23.40 -10.92 3.31
CA PRO A 5 -22.54 -11.28 2.19
C PRO A 5 -22.29 -10.05 1.32
N LEU A 6 -21.03 -9.85 0.96
CA LEU A 6 -20.63 -8.93 -0.09
C LEU A 6 -21.19 -9.46 -1.41
N THR A 7 -21.91 -8.61 -2.14
CA THR A 7 -22.55 -8.98 -3.41
C THR A 7 -22.17 -7.98 -4.48
N PRO A 8 -21.55 -8.39 -5.61
CA PRO A 8 -21.08 -7.48 -6.65
C PRO A 8 -22.15 -6.51 -7.17
N GLY A 9 -23.40 -6.98 -7.30
CA GLY A 9 -24.53 -6.15 -7.74
C GLY A 9 -25.02 -5.10 -6.74
N SER A 10 -24.51 -5.06 -5.51
CA SER A 10 -24.84 -4.05 -4.50
C SER A 10 -23.86 -2.86 -4.48
N TYR A 11 -22.71 -3.00 -5.16
CA TYR A 11 -21.60 -2.06 -5.11
C TYR A 11 -21.25 -1.57 -6.51
N TYR A 12 -20.61 -0.40 -6.61
CA TYR A 12 -20.13 0.10 -7.89
C TYR A 12 -18.83 -0.61 -8.28
N ARG A 13 -18.80 -1.31 -9.41
CA ARG A 13 -17.53 -1.78 -9.99
C ARG A 13 -16.77 -0.55 -10.45
N LEU A 14 -15.62 -0.30 -9.83
CA LEU A 14 -14.69 0.74 -10.25
C LEU A 14 -14.38 0.54 -11.74
N PRO A 15 -14.38 1.60 -12.58
CA PRO A 15 -14.25 1.47 -14.04
C PRO A 15 -12.79 1.29 -14.49
N TRP A 16 -11.90 0.99 -13.54
CA TRP A 16 -10.46 0.88 -13.72
C TRP A 16 -10.10 -0.38 -14.51
N ASN A 17 -9.26 -0.19 -15.52
CA ASN A 17 -8.71 -1.24 -16.38
C ASN A 17 -7.18 -1.03 -16.53
N LEU A 18 -6.52 -1.78 -17.41
CA LEU A 18 -5.06 -1.68 -17.56
C LEU A 18 -4.61 -0.30 -18.11
N ALA A 19 -5.32 0.23 -19.10
CA ALA A 19 -4.95 1.43 -19.86
C ALA A 19 -5.57 2.74 -19.33
N ASP A 20 -6.68 2.67 -18.58
CA ASP A 20 -7.27 3.82 -17.88
C ASP A 20 -7.58 3.45 -16.42
N ASN A 21 -6.84 4.06 -15.49
CA ASN A 21 -6.81 3.65 -14.09
C ASN A 21 -6.53 4.84 -13.17
N ALA A 22 -6.99 4.81 -11.93
CA ALA A 22 -6.79 5.94 -11.02
C ALA A 22 -5.33 6.11 -10.54
N ILE A 23 -4.55 5.04 -10.48
CA ILE A 23 -3.16 5.06 -9.97
C ILE A 23 -2.22 4.32 -10.93
N THR A 24 -0.95 4.71 -10.95
CA THR A 24 0.16 3.85 -11.40
C THR A 24 1.22 3.66 -10.32
N TRP A 25 1.75 2.45 -10.21
CA TRP A 25 2.80 2.09 -9.25
C TRP A 25 4.17 2.38 -9.85
N LEU A 26 5.05 3.00 -9.04
CA LEU A 26 6.41 3.35 -9.43
C LEU A 26 7.37 2.95 -8.33
N GLU A 27 8.43 2.23 -8.68
CA GLU A 27 9.47 1.81 -7.74
C GLU A 27 10.81 2.42 -8.17
N PRO A 28 11.19 3.61 -7.65
CA PRO A 28 12.51 4.20 -7.88
C PRO A 28 13.62 3.46 -7.11
N THR A 29 13.26 2.62 -6.14
CA THR A 29 14.21 1.86 -5.33
C THR A 29 13.62 0.54 -4.85
N THR A 30 14.40 -0.54 -4.87
CA THR A 30 14.09 -1.78 -4.13
C THR A 30 14.78 -1.85 -2.76
N LYS A 31 15.76 -0.96 -2.49
CA LYS A 31 16.39 -0.80 -1.18
C LYS A 31 15.37 -0.34 -0.13
N CYS A 32 15.33 -1.02 1.01
CA CYS A 32 14.52 -0.69 2.17
C CYS A 32 15.35 -0.68 3.47
N ASN A 33 15.02 0.24 4.39
CA ASN A 33 15.65 0.35 5.72
C ASN A 33 14.94 -0.46 6.83
N LEU A 34 13.87 -1.19 6.50
CA LEU A 34 13.14 -2.08 7.40
C LEU A 34 12.99 -3.49 6.79
N TYR A 35 12.63 -4.45 7.64
CA TYR A 35 12.18 -5.78 7.23
C TYR A 35 10.72 -5.98 7.65
N CYS A 36 9.89 -6.54 6.77
CA CYS A 36 8.49 -6.88 7.04
C CYS A 36 8.27 -8.36 6.69
N GLU A 37 7.53 -9.12 7.50
CA GLU A 37 7.17 -10.51 7.18
C GLU A 37 6.34 -10.60 5.89
N GLY A 38 5.42 -9.64 5.69
CA GLY A 38 4.58 -9.53 4.50
C GLY A 38 5.22 -8.81 3.29
N CYS A 39 6.54 -8.73 3.20
CA CYS A 39 7.19 -8.09 2.04
C CYS A 39 7.08 -8.97 0.78
N TYR A 40 6.75 -8.37 -0.36
CA TYR A 40 6.67 -9.07 -1.66
C TYR A 40 7.82 -8.75 -2.62
N ARG A 41 8.69 -7.78 -2.28
CA ARG A 41 9.88 -7.40 -3.08
C ARG A 41 11.17 -7.78 -2.37
N GLU A 42 12.19 -8.10 -3.16
CA GLU A 42 13.55 -8.30 -2.67
C GLU A 42 14.22 -6.99 -2.26
N ASN A 43 14.72 -6.95 -1.02
CA ASN A 43 15.45 -5.79 -0.50
C ASN A 43 16.90 -5.82 -0.99
N ASN A 44 17.16 -5.21 -2.14
CA ASN A 44 18.51 -5.03 -2.67
C ASN A 44 19.17 -3.77 -2.07
N PRO A 45 20.30 -3.88 -1.33
CA PRO A 45 21.04 -2.73 -0.79
C PRO A 45 21.48 -1.70 -1.83
N ASP A 46 21.71 -2.12 -3.07
CA ASP A 46 22.14 -1.29 -4.20
C ASP A 46 20.98 -0.94 -5.14
N GLY A 47 19.74 -1.24 -4.73
CA GLY A 47 18.52 -1.13 -5.53
C GLY A 47 18.05 0.29 -5.88
N HIS A 48 18.86 1.34 -5.67
CA HIS A 48 18.52 2.71 -6.05
C HIS A 48 18.69 2.92 -7.56
N ARG A 49 17.63 3.32 -8.26
CA ARG A 49 17.68 3.59 -9.71
C ARG A 49 18.08 5.05 -9.98
N PRO A 50 18.90 5.37 -10.99
CA PRO A 50 19.16 6.76 -11.36
C PRO A 50 17.87 7.52 -11.69
N LEU A 51 17.70 8.75 -11.21
CA LEU A 51 16.48 9.55 -11.44
C LEU A 51 16.12 9.65 -12.94
N ALA A 52 17.13 9.78 -13.80
CA ALA A 52 16.95 9.84 -15.25
C ALA A 52 16.26 8.57 -15.81
N ASP A 53 16.47 7.40 -15.19
CA ASP A 53 15.91 6.12 -15.63
C ASP A 53 14.45 5.99 -15.19
N VAL A 54 14.17 6.37 -13.94
CA VAL A 54 12.82 6.49 -13.37
C VAL A 54 11.97 7.48 -14.17
N ILE A 55 12.57 8.60 -14.60
CA ILE A 55 11.93 9.58 -15.47
C ILE A 55 11.62 9.01 -16.86
N ARG A 56 12.55 8.27 -17.49
CA ARG A 56 12.28 7.62 -18.79
C ARG A 56 11.14 6.61 -18.69
N GLU A 57 11.12 5.81 -17.63
CA GLU A 57 10.01 4.88 -17.35
C GLU A 57 8.65 5.60 -17.25
N LEU A 58 8.57 6.72 -16.52
CA LEU A 58 7.33 7.50 -16.39
C LEU A 58 6.85 8.05 -17.74
N GLU A 59 7.75 8.43 -18.66
CA GLU A 59 7.37 8.88 -20.00
C GLU A 59 6.90 7.73 -20.90
N GLU A 60 7.36 6.49 -20.70
CA GLU A 60 6.78 5.30 -21.35
C GLU A 60 5.41 4.93 -20.76
N VAL A 61 5.27 4.95 -19.42
CA VAL A 61 4.00 4.78 -18.71
C VAL A 61 2.93 5.72 -19.28
N LYS A 62 3.29 6.98 -19.54
CA LYS A 62 2.37 8.00 -20.07
C LYS A 62 1.79 7.65 -21.45
N LYS A 63 2.46 6.80 -22.24
CA LYS A 63 1.98 6.30 -23.54
C LYS A 63 1.03 5.11 -23.39
N LEU A 64 1.26 4.29 -22.36
CA LEU A 64 0.54 3.03 -22.13
C LEU A 64 -0.69 3.17 -21.23
N ARG A 65 -0.67 4.13 -20.30
CA ARG A 65 -1.64 4.22 -19.21
C ARG A 65 -2.02 5.65 -18.87
N ARG A 66 -3.32 5.95 -18.98
CA ARG A 66 -3.92 7.15 -18.41
C ARG A 66 -4.06 6.96 -16.91
N THR A 67 -3.61 7.95 -16.13
CA THR A 67 -3.70 7.92 -14.68
C THR A 67 -3.79 9.29 -14.02
N ASP A 68 -4.38 9.34 -12.82
CA ASP A 68 -4.57 10.53 -11.99
C ASP A 68 -3.40 10.75 -11.01
N GLY A 69 -2.82 9.67 -10.50
CA GLY A 69 -1.70 9.74 -9.55
C GLY A 69 -0.65 8.66 -9.74
N ILE A 70 0.57 8.96 -9.31
CA ILE A 70 1.69 8.02 -9.22
C ILE A 70 1.90 7.66 -7.75
N SER A 71 1.71 6.38 -7.44
CA SER A 71 2.11 5.74 -6.18
C SER A 71 3.61 5.46 -6.24
N ILE A 72 4.41 6.32 -5.62
CA ILE A 72 5.84 6.13 -5.44
C ILE A 72 6.02 5.16 -4.26
N ALA A 73 6.68 4.03 -4.50
CA ALA A 73 6.75 2.88 -3.60
C ALA A 73 8.04 2.05 -3.84
N GLY A 74 8.00 0.74 -3.60
CA GLY A 74 9.13 -0.18 -3.79
C GLY A 74 9.67 -0.67 -2.45
N GLY A 75 10.96 -0.48 -2.21
CA GLY A 75 11.59 -0.66 -0.91
C GLY A 75 11.15 0.43 0.08
N GLU A 76 11.97 1.45 0.29
CA GLU A 76 11.56 2.65 1.04
C GLU A 76 11.84 3.93 0.22
N PRO A 77 10.80 4.63 -0.28
CA PRO A 77 10.98 5.86 -1.06
C PRO A 77 11.63 7.02 -0.31
N LEU A 78 11.46 7.14 1.01
CA LEU A 78 12.03 8.26 1.77
C LEU A 78 13.56 8.17 1.96
N ILE A 79 14.17 7.02 1.68
CA ILE A 79 15.65 6.88 1.61
C ILE A 79 16.18 6.96 0.18
N TYR A 80 15.32 7.18 -0.82
CA TYR A 80 15.75 7.38 -2.21
C TYR A 80 16.37 8.79 -2.36
N PRO A 81 17.64 8.92 -2.82
CA PRO A 81 18.33 10.21 -2.84
C PRO A 81 17.59 11.34 -3.58
N ASP A 82 16.90 10.99 -4.67
CA ASP A 82 16.20 11.93 -5.53
C ASP A 82 14.68 12.00 -5.27
N ILE A 83 14.20 11.65 -4.06
CA ILE A 83 12.75 11.61 -3.76
C ILE A 83 12.04 12.96 -3.94
N VAL A 84 12.67 14.07 -3.53
CA VAL A 84 12.11 15.43 -3.69
C VAL A 84 12.11 15.87 -5.17
N PRO A 85 13.22 15.73 -5.95
CA PRO A 85 13.21 15.87 -7.40
C PRO A 85 12.14 15.03 -8.12
N LEU A 86 11.98 13.75 -7.74
CA LEU A 86 11.01 12.84 -8.34
C LEU A 86 9.56 13.29 -8.10
N VAL A 87 9.21 13.68 -6.86
CA VAL A 87 7.89 14.23 -6.56
C VAL A 87 7.62 15.51 -7.36
N ARG A 88 8.62 16.40 -7.48
CA ARG A 88 8.51 17.62 -8.30
C ARG A 88 8.28 17.28 -9.77
N TYR A 89 8.96 16.27 -10.30
CA TYR A 89 8.77 15.79 -11.67
C TYR A 89 7.34 15.28 -11.89
N VAL A 90 6.86 14.36 -11.03
CA VAL A 90 5.51 13.80 -11.11
C VAL A 90 4.45 14.90 -11.08
N ALA A 91 4.57 15.86 -10.15
CA ALA A 91 3.66 17.00 -10.04
C ALA A 91 3.68 17.88 -11.31
N SER A 92 4.86 18.13 -11.89
CA SER A 92 5.02 18.94 -13.10
C SER A 92 4.33 18.34 -14.33
N LYS A 93 4.12 17.01 -14.34
CA LYS A 93 3.45 16.27 -15.42
C LYS A 93 1.92 16.26 -15.29
N GLY A 94 1.37 16.88 -14.24
CA GLY A 94 -0.07 16.94 -13.96
C GLY A 94 -0.61 15.79 -13.11
N TRP A 95 0.24 14.81 -12.76
CA TRP A 95 -0.14 13.72 -11.86
C TRP A 95 -0.09 14.15 -10.39
N LYS A 96 -0.91 13.51 -9.56
CA LYS A 96 -0.83 13.59 -8.10
C LYS A 96 0.32 12.68 -7.63
N PRO A 97 1.39 13.17 -6.98
CA PRO A 97 2.38 12.30 -6.35
C PRO A 97 1.84 11.81 -5.01
N ILE A 98 1.92 10.49 -4.77
CA ILE A 98 1.63 9.87 -3.48
C ILE A 98 2.82 9.01 -3.08
N ILE A 99 3.31 9.13 -1.85
CA ILE A 99 4.39 8.30 -1.34
C ILE A 99 3.82 7.20 -0.44
N ASN A 100 4.14 5.94 -0.76
CA ASN A 100 3.93 4.79 0.09
C ASN A 100 5.22 4.54 0.86
N SER A 101 5.19 4.64 2.18
CA SER A 101 6.41 4.62 3.00
C SER A 101 6.17 3.94 4.33
N ASN A 102 7.21 3.34 4.89
CA ASN A 102 7.22 2.88 6.27
C ASN A 102 7.36 4.03 7.29
N GLY A 103 7.62 5.26 6.85
CA GLY A 103 7.69 6.47 7.68
C GLY A 103 8.92 6.59 8.60
N GLN A 104 9.84 5.62 8.59
CA GLN A 104 11.00 5.59 9.50
C GLN A 104 11.99 6.74 9.24
N ALA A 105 12.13 7.15 7.98
CA ALA A 105 13.01 8.24 7.55
C ALA A 105 12.28 9.61 7.43
N LEU A 106 11.00 9.70 7.81
CA LEU A 106 10.25 10.95 7.68
C LEU A 106 10.65 11.95 8.78
N THR A 107 11.00 13.17 8.35
CA THR A 107 11.27 14.31 9.22
C THR A 107 10.28 15.46 8.91
N PRO A 108 10.03 16.37 9.86
CA PRO A 108 9.31 17.62 9.60
C PRO A 108 9.82 18.40 8.39
N GLU A 109 11.14 18.43 8.19
CA GLU A 109 11.81 19.13 7.10
C GLU A 109 11.46 18.48 5.76
N LEU A 110 11.57 17.15 5.68
CA LEU A 110 11.23 16.39 4.49
C LEU A 110 9.73 16.48 4.15
N VAL A 111 8.83 16.55 5.13
CA VAL A 111 7.39 16.82 4.87
C VAL A 111 7.21 18.18 4.19
N ARG A 112 7.88 19.24 4.67
CA ARG A 112 7.78 20.59 4.05
C ARG A 112 8.36 20.60 2.64
N GLU A 113 9.51 19.96 2.42
CA GLU A 113 10.15 19.85 1.11
C GLU A 113 9.28 19.10 0.09
N LEU A 114 8.69 17.97 0.48
CA LEU A 114 7.81 17.18 -0.36
C LEU A 114 6.48 17.91 -0.64
N ALA A 115 5.93 18.63 0.35
CA ALA A 115 4.77 19.50 0.15
C ALA A 115 5.07 20.64 -0.84
N ALA A 116 6.23 21.29 -0.72
CA ALA A 116 6.70 22.32 -1.66
C ALA A 116 7.06 21.76 -3.05
N ALA A 117 7.37 20.46 -3.16
CA ALA A 117 7.53 19.76 -4.43
C ALA A 117 6.19 19.36 -5.08
N GLY A 118 5.07 19.47 -4.37
CA GLY A 118 3.73 19.21 -4.89
C GLY A 118 3.13 17.84 -4.52
N LEU A 119 3.66 17.15 -3.49
CA LEU A 119 3.08 15.93 -2.94
C LEU A 119 1.58 16.13 -2.61
N VAL A 120 0.76 15.10 -2.84
CA VAL A 120 -0.68 15.12 -2.54
C VAL A 120 -1.01 14.30 -1.29
N GLY A 121 -0.27 13.24 -1.01
CA GLY A 121 -0.49 12.43 0.18
C GLY A 121 0.63 11.45 0.50
N PHE A 122 0.60 10.95 1.72
CA PHE A 122 1.33 9.78 2.17
C PHE A 122 0.37 8.62 2.45
N THR A 123 0.85 7.42 2.18
CA THR A 123 0.25 6.16 2.59
C THR A 123 1.27 5.41 3.44
N MET A 124 1.11 5.51 4.76
CA MET A 124 2.09 5.02 5.72
C MET A 124 1.83 3.56 6.08
N HIS A 125 2.78 2.69 5.82
CA HIS A 125 2.69 1.27 6.16
C HIS A 125 3.24 1.02 7.57
N VAL A 126 2.34 0.65 8.48
CA VAL A 126 2.65 0.30 9.86
C VAL A 126 1.85 -0.97 10.18
N ASP A 127 2.50 -2.02 10.65
CA ASP A 127 1.86 -3.25 11.16
C ASP A 127 2.78 -3.98 12.16
N SER A 128 2.22 -4.88 12.98
CA SER A 128 2.94 -5.57 14.06
C SER A 128 3.96 -6.62 13.60
N HIS A 129 3.99 -7.00 12.32
CA HIS A 129 4.96 -7.96 11.77
C HIS A 129 6.16 -7.27 11.09
N GLN A 130 6.32 -5.96 11.34
CA GLN A 130 7.49 -5.18 10.93
C GLN A 130 8.60 -5.22 11.98
N ARG A 131 9.84 -5.47 11.55
CA ARG A 131 11.03 -5.31 12.39
C ARG A 131 11.45 -3.84 12.41
N ARG A 132 10.73 -3.03 13.21
CA ARG A 132 10.94 -1.59 13.32
C ARG A 132 11.79 -1.19 14.54
N PRO A 133 12.80 -0.32 14.39
CA PRO A 133 13.54 0.26 15.52
C PRO A 133 12.60 0.95 16.53
N GLY A 134 12.73 0.62 17.81
CA GLY A 134 11.87 1.14 18.89
C GLY A 134 10.49 0.50 19.02
N TRP A 135 10.06 -0.36 18.08
CA TRP A 135 8.73 -0.97 18.04
C TRP A 135 8.77 -2.51 17.85
N LYS A 136 9.90 -3.14 18.16
CA LYS A 136 10.10 -4.59 17.97
C LYS A 136 9.15 -5.39 18.87
N GLY A 137 8.22 -6.13 18.27
CA GLY A 137 7.20 -6.91 19.00
C GLY A 137 6.04 -6.07 19.56
N ALA A 138 5.90 -4.82 19.13
CA ALA A 138 4.76 -3.97 19.48
C ALA A 138 3.46 -4.53 18.87
N SER A 139 2.36 -4.49 19.62
CA SER A 139 1.05 -4.84 19.09
C SER A 139 0.50 -3.76 18.17
N GLU A 140 -0.54 -4.09 17.39
CA GLU A 140 -1.29 -3.13 16.59
C GLU A 140 -1.81 -1.93 17.39
N LYS A 141 -2.16 -2.17 18.66
CA LYS A 141 -2.62 -1.14 19.59
C LYS A 141 -1.49 -0.20 20.01
N ASP A 142 -0.30 -0.73 20.29
CA ASP A 142 0.86 0.10 20.67
C ASP A 142 1.30 0.95 19.49
N LEU A 143 1.31 0.37 18.28
CA LEU A 143 1.61 1.06 17.02
C LEU A 143 0.64 2.20 16.67
N CYS A 144 -0.53 2.31 17.31
CA CYS A 144 -1.39 3.49 17.17
C CYS A 144 -0.71 4.78 17.67
N GLU A 145 0.21 4.72 18.63
CA GLU A 145 1.02 5.88 19.03
C GLU A 145 1.93 6.34 17.88
N LEU A 146 2.63 5.41 17.21
CA LEU A 146 3.45 5.71 16.04
C LEU A 146 2.60 6.30 14.90
N ARG A 147 1.43 5.72 14.63
CA ARG A 147 0.50 6.21 13.61
C ARG A 147 0.04 7.64 13.93
N LEU A 148 -0.30 7.93 15.18
CA LEU A 148 -0.70 9.27 15.59
C LEU A 148 0.46 10.28 15.47
N LYS A 149 1.68 9.89 15.86
CA LYS A 149 2.89 10.71 15.68
C LYS A 149 3.13 11.06 14.21
N LEU A 150 3.04 10.09 13.31
CA LEU A 150 3.19 10.31 11.86
C LEU A 150 2.05 11.18 11.31
N ALA A 151 0.80 10.92 11.70
CA ALA A 151 -0.35 11.69 11.24
C ALA A 151 -0.28 13.17 11.66
N ASN A 152 0.13 13.46 12.90
CA ASN A 152 0.33 14.83 13.38
C ASN A 152 1.48 15.51 12.63
N MET A 153 2.63 14.84 12.45
CA MET A 153 3.76 15.39 11.69
C MET A 153 3.37 15.76 10.25
N ILE A 154 2.63 14.88 9.56
CA ILE A 154 2.13 15.13 8.19
C ILE A 154 1.10 16.27 8.18
N HIS A 155 0.21 16.33 9.17
CA HIS A 155 -0.81 17.37 9.25
C HIS A 155 -0.21 18.76 9.52
N GLU A 156 0.68 18.87 10.50
CA GLU A 156 1.30 20.12 10.92
C GLU A 156 2.26 20.67 9.85
N HIS A 157 3.21 19.85 9.39
CA HIS A 157 4.24 20.30 8.44
C HIS A 157 3.78 20.25 6.98
N GLY A 158 2.69 19.53 6.68
CA GLY A 158 1.96 19.61 5.42
C GLY A 158 0.83 20.64 5.41
N GLU A 159 0.70 21.47 6.46
CA GLU A 159 -0.32 22.53 6.61
C GLU A 159 -1.77 22.06 6.38
N GLY A 160 -2.08 20.80 6.69
CA GLY A 160 -3.37 20.16 6.39
C GLY A 160 -3.71 20.01 4.89
N LYS A 161 -2.74 20.26 3.99
CA LYS A 161 -2.89 20.15 2.53
C LYS A 161 -2.55 18.74 2.01
N ILE A 162 -1.69 18.02 2.74
CA ILE A 162 -1.24 16.66 2.44
C ILE A 162 -2.20 15.64 3.07
N ALA A 163 -2.67 14.67 2.30
CA ALA A 163 -3.47 13.57 2.83
C ALA A 163 -2.60 12.55 3.60
N CYS A 164 -3.08 12.05 4.72
CA CYS A 164 -2.47 10.94 5.46
C CYS A 164 -3.38 9.71 5.39
N SER A 165 -2.82 8.61 4.92
CA SER A 165 -3.43 7.29 4.88
C SER A 165 -2.56 6.29 5.64
N PHE A 166 -3.15 5.24 6.19
CA PHE A 166 -2.39 4.12 6.78
C PHE A 166 -2.71 2.80 6.10
N ASN A 167 -1.68 2.06 5.73
CA ASN A 167 -1.77 0.63 5.43
C ASN A 167 -1.46 -0.16 6.70
N ALA A 168 -2.24 -1.21 6.97
CA ALA A 168 -1.89 -2.28 7.88
C ALA A 168 -2.03 -3.62 7.14
N THR A 169 -0.99 -4.44 7.17
CA THR A 169 -1.07 -5.82 6.68
C THR A 169 -1.74 -6.67 7.75
N ILE A 170 -2.87 -7.29 7.39
CA ILE A 170 -3.65 -8.14 8.28
C ILE A 170 -3.27 -9.60 8.02
N TYR A 171 -2.79 -10.23 9.07
CA TYR A 171 -2.47 -11.65 9.16
C TYR A 171 -3.60 -12.37 9.93
N ARG A 172 -3.57 -13.71 9.96
CA ARG A 172 -4.66 -14.52 10.53
C ARG A 172 -4.86 -14.29 12.04
N ASP A 173 -3.78 -14.01 12.75
CA ASP A 173 -3.70 -13.67 14.18
C ASP A 173 -4.07 -12.20 14.48
N THR A 174 -3.79 -11.27 13.57
CA THR A 174 -4.12 -9.83 13.70
C THR A 174 -5.52 -9.44 13.19
N LEU A 175 -6.28 -10.38 12.61
CA LEU A 175 -7.68 -10.18 12.18
C LEU A 175 -8.58 -9.61 13.30
N SER A 176 -8.33 -9.95 14.57
CA SER A 176 -9.09 -9.45 15.72
C SER A 176 -8.86 -7.96 16.03
N GLU A 177 -7.82 -7.33 15.49
CA GLU A 177 -7.44 -5.94 15.76
C GLU A 177 -8.14 -4.94 14.83
N ILE A 178 -8.71 -5.39 13.72
CA ILE A 178 -9.45 -4.55 12.75
C ILE A 178 -10.54 -3.67 13.41
N PRO A 179 -11.37 -4.15 14.36
CA PRO A 179 -12.34 -3.31 15.06
C PRO A 179 -11.68 -2.17 15.84
N MET A 180 -10.47 -2.38 16.37
CA MET A 180 -9.70 -1.37 17.11
C MET A 180 -9.08 -0.36 16.13
N LEU A 181 -8.37 -0.83 15.10
CA LEU A 181 -7.80 0.04 14.06
C LEU A 181 -8.85 0.89 13.35
N THR A 182 -10.06 0.35 13.13
CA THR A 182 -11.16 1.11 12.51
C THR A 182 -11.74 2.19 13.43
N ARG A 183 -11.67 2.02 14.75
CA ARG A 183 -12.01 3.05 15.75
C ARG A 183 -10.93 4.11 15.85
N PHE A 184 -9.66 3.72 15.92
CA PHE A 184 -8.52 4.65 15.87
C PHE A 184 -8.61 5.58 14.64
N ALA A 185 -8.86 5.02 13.45
CA ALA A 185 -9.08 5.84 12.25
C ALA A 185 -10.28 6.80 12.39
N HIS A 186 -11.37 6.42 13.06
CA HIS A 186 -12.54 7.29 13.27
C HIS A 186 -12.24 8.43 14.27
N GLU A 187 -11.55 8.12 15.38
CA GLU A 187 -11.16 9.09 16.41
C GLU A 187 -10.25 10.19 15.83
N HIS A 188 -9.47 9.85 14.80
CA HIS A 188 -8.55 10.76 14.07
C HIS A 188 -8.99 11.10 12.64
N ILE A 189 -10.31 11.07 12.36
CA ILE A 189 -10.90 11.25 11.01
C ILE A 189 -10.60 12.60 10.32
N ASP A 190 -10.16 13.62 11.06
CA ASP A 190 -9.78 14.92 10.53
C ASP A 190 -8.35 14.95 9.96
N ILE A 191 -7.45 14.12 10.49
CA ILE A 191 -6.05 14.03 10.06
C ILE A 191 -5.74 12.75 9.29
N ILE A 192 -6.46 11.64 9.52
CA ILE A 192 -6.35 10.37 8.77
C ILE A 192 -7.52 10.28 7.77
N GLN A 193 -7.26 10.39 6.46
CA GLN A 193 -8.32 10.34 5.44
C GLN A 193 -8.62 8.93 4.92
N THR A 194 -7.67 7.98 5.04
CA THR A 194 -7.87 6.59 4.61
C THR A 194 -7.23 5.59 5.59
N MET A 195 -7.95 4.51 5.90
CA MET A 195 -7.38 3.30 6.49
C MET A 195 -7.46 2.16 5.47
N VAL A 196 -6.36 1.46 5.23
CA VAL A 196 -6.25 0.36 4.27
C VAL A 196 -5.87 -0.92 5.01
N PHE A 197 -6.65 -1.97 4.81
CA PHE A 197 -6.35 -3.32 5.28
C PHE A 197 -5.88 -4.17 4.10
N ILE A 198 -4.59 -4.49 4.07
CA ILE A 198 -3.99 -5.36 3.05
C ILE A 198 -3.99 -6.77 3.63
N LEU A 199 -4.62 -7.73 2.95
CA LEU A 199 -4.66 -9.11 3.44
C LEU A 199 -3.31 -9.76 3.16
N PHE A 200 -2.67 -10.36 4.17
CA PHE A 200 -1.47 -11.14 3.95
C PHE A 200 -1.75 -12.36 3.06
N ARG A 201 -0.80 -12.65 2.17
CA ARG A 201 -0.82 -13.74 1.21
C ARG A 201 0.59 -14.30 1.06
N SER A 202 0.81 -15.51 1.57
CA SER A 202 2.04 -16.25 1.31
C SER A 202 1.96 -16.94 -0.06
N ALA A 203 3.07 -16.95 -0.82
CA ALA A 203 3.28 -17.93 -1.88
C ALA A 203 3.37 -19.31 -1.22
N ARG A 204 2.26 -20.02 -1.27
CA ARG A 204 2.13 -21.33 -0.65
C ARG A 204 3.13 -22.30 -1.26
N LYS A 205 3.99 -22.86 -0.41
CA LYS A 205 4.51 -24.23 -0.58
C LYS A 205 3.39 -25.26 -0.37
N LYS A 206 2.25 -25.09 -1.06
CA LYS A 206 1.15 -26.07 -1.01
C LYS A 206 1.73 -27.33 -1.64
N ASN A 207 1.84 -28.41 -0.86
CA ASN A 207 2.35 -29.72 -1.28
C ASN A 207 1.47 -30.43 -2.35
N ASN A 208 0.62 -29.67 -3.04
CA ASN A 208 -0.38 -30.07 -4.02
C ASN A 208 -0.22 -29.35 -5.37
N PHE A 209 0.81 -28.52 -5.58
CA PHE A 209 1.09 -27.88 -6.87
C PHE A 209 2.53 -28.14 -7.33
N ASP A 210 2.67 -28.23 -8.65
CA ASP A 210 3.94 -28.13 -9.37
C ASP A 210 3.97 -26.73 -10.03
N VAL A 211 5.15 -26.09 -10.08
CA VAL A 211 5.29 -24.70 -10.55
C VAL A 211 6.17 -24.63 -11.78
N PHE A 212 5.75 -23.82 -12.75
CA PHE A 212 6.35 -23.71 -14.07
C PHE A 212 6.60 -22.25 -14.47
N ALA A 213 7.70 -21.98 -15.16
CA ALA A 213 7.92 -20.74 -15.91
C ALA A 213 8.18 -21.12 -17.38
N ASN A 214 7.49 -20.49 -18.32
CA ASN A 214 7.55 -20.83 -19.76
C ASN A 214 7.40 -22.35 -20.05
N GLY A 215 6.51 -23.02 -19.31
CA GLY A 215 6.26 -24.47 -19.42
C GLY A 215 7.36 -25.38 -18.88
N ARG A 216 8.42 -24.84 -18.26
CA ARG A 216 9.50 -25.61 -17.62
C ARG A 216 9.31 -25.59 -16.10
N PRO A 217 9.51 -26.71 -15.38
CA PRO A 217 9.43 -26.72 -13.93
C PRO A 217 10.52 -25.82 -13.34
N VAL A 218 10.18 -25.04 -12.32
CA VAL A 218 11.09 -24.14 -11.61
C VAL A 218 10.97 -24.32 -10.10
N ASP A 219 12.07 -24.14 -9.38
CA ASP A 219 12.03 -23.96 -7.93
C ASP A 219 11.75 -22.48 -7.62
N VAL A 220 10.73 -22.25 -6.81
CA VAL A 220 10.26 -20.93 -6.39
C VAL A 220 10.89 -20.44 -5.08
N GLY A 221 11.72 -21.26 -4.41
CA GLY A 221 12.30 -20.97 -3.09
C GLY A 221 13.06 -19.64 -2.93
N ASN A 222 13.40 -18.95 -4.02
CA ASN A 222 14.04 -17.63 -4.03
C ASN A 222 13.04 -16.44 -4.13
N LEU A 223 11.73 -16.69 -4.05
CA LEU A 223 10.70 -15.64 -4.00
C LEU A 223 10.46 -15.17 -2.56
N VAL A 224 10.53 -13.87 -2.32
CA VAL A 224 10.53 -13.26 -0.97
C VAL A 224 9.22 -13.53 -0.20
N TYR A 225 8.11 -13.61 -0.93
CA TYR A 225 6.79 -13.89 -0.37
C TYR A 225 6.51 -15.39 -0.18
N GLN A 226 7.48 -16.28 -0.44
CA GLN A 226 7.42 -17.69 -0.05
C GLN A 226 7.99 -17.87 1.36
N LEU A 227 7.12 -17.88 2.36
CA LEU A 227 7.53 -18.14 3.75
C LEU A 227 7.53 -19.65 4.03
N ASP A 228 8.72 -20.25 4.19
CA ASP A 228 8.91 -21.68 4.46
C ASP A 228 8.22 -22.18 5.74
N ASN A 229 7.84 -21.29 6.66
CA ASN A 229 7.23 -21.62 7.96
C ASN A 229 5.69 -21.46 7.99
N GLN A 230 5.02 -21.33 6.84
CA GLN A 230 3.60 -20.95 6.76
C GLN A 230 2.73 -21.97 5.99
N GLU A 231 3.04 -23.27 6.05
CA GLU A 231 2.23 -24.33 5.40
C GLU A 231 0.78 -24.41 5.93
N GLU A 232 0.55 -24.02 7.20
CA GLU A 232 -0.79 -24.00 7.84
C GLU A 232 -1.56 -22.69 7.63
N HIS A 233 -1.03 -21.71 6.88
CA HIS A 233 -1.64 -20.40 6.77
C HIS A 233 -2.99 -20.41 6.01
N GLN A 234 -4.04 -19.96 6.71
CA GLN A 234 -5.38 -19.80 6.13
C GLN A 234 -5.54 -18.40 5.52
N ASP A 235 -5.63 -18.34 4.18
CA ASP A 235 -5.86 -17.09 3.42
C ASP A 235 -7.09 -16.34 3.94
N LEU A 236 -6.96 -15.03 4.13
CA LEU A 236 -8.06 -14.13 4.47
C LEU A 236 -8.87 -13.78 3.22
N SER A 237 -10.12 -13.38 3.43
CA SER A 237 -11.01 -12.83 2.41
C SER A 237 -11.54 -11.45 2.79
N SER A 238 -11.80 -10.59 1.79
CA SER A 238 -12.39 -9.26 2.00
C SER A 238 -13.75 -9.30 2.72
N GLN A 239 -14.47 -10.44 2.66
CA GLN A 239 -15.67 -10.71 3.45
C GLN A 239 -15.39 -10.75 4.95
N GLU A 240 -14.31 -11.43 5.37
CA GLU A 240 -13.92 -11.50 6.78
C GLU A 240 -13.51 -10.14 7.32
N ILE A 241 -12.82 -9.33 6.53
CA ILE A 241 -12.46 -7.95 6.89
C ILE A 241 -13.71 -7.09 7.06
N ALA A 242 -14.65 -7.14 6.11
CA ALA A 242 -15.92 -6.41 6.20
C ALA A 242 -16.76 -6.86 7.43
N ASP A 243 -16.80 -8.15 7.73
CA ASP A 243 -17.47 -8.68 8.92
C ASP A 243 -16.75 -8.31 10.22
N ALA A 244 -15.41 -8.23 10.23
CA ALA A 244 -14.62 -7.74 11.36
C ALA A 244 -14.86 -6.24 11.62
N ILE A 245 -14.88 -5.40 10.58
CA ILE A 245 -15.24 -3.97 10.72
C ILE A 245 -16.65 -3.82 11.30
N ARG A 246 -17.60 -4.66 10.89
CA ARG A 246 -18.98 -4.67 11.40
C ARG A 246 -19.11 -5.00 12.90
N LEU A 247 -18.06 -5.55 13.54
CA LEU A 247 -18.02 -5.72 15.00
C LEU A 247 -17.95 -4.37 15.73
N ALA A 248 -17.24 -3.39 15.18
CA ALA A 248 -17.20 -2.02 15.70
C ALA A 248 -18.30 -1.13 15.11
N TYR A 249 -18.66 -1.34 13.84
CA TYR A 249 -19.62 -0.50 13.12
C TYR A 249 -20.68 -1.36 12.39
N PRO A 250 -21.78 -1.78 13.04
CA PRO A 250 -22.78 -2.69 12.45
C PRO A 250 -23.44 -2.18 11.15
N ASP A 251 -23.46 -0.86 10.94
CA ASP A 251 -23.95 -0.20 9.73
C ASP A 251 -22.95 -0.23 8.56
N HIS A 252 -21.71 -0.70 8.76
CA HIS A 252 -20.64 -0.71 7.75
C HIS A 252 -21.04 -1.48 6.48
N GLU A 253 -20.91 -0.78 5.36
CA GLU A 253 -21.22 -1.26 4.03
C GLU A 253 -20.29 -0.60 3.00
N PRO A 254 -19.59 -1.38 2.15
CA PRO A 254 -18.84 -0.85 1.03
C PRO A 254 -19.72 -0.12 0.01
N CYS A 255 -19.10 0.76 -0.78
CA CYS A 255 -19.75 1.45 -1.88
C CYS A 255 -19.23 1.03 -3.26
N ALA A 256 -17.96 0.60 -3.36
CA ALA A 256 -17.35 0.23 -4.63
C ALA A 256 -16.34 -0.93 -4.49
N TYR A 257 -16.00 -1.57 -5.60
CA TYR A 257 -15.07 -2.70 -5.64
C TYR A 257 -14.30 -2.84 -6.96
N LEU A 258 -13.24 -3.65 -6.92
CA LEU A 258 -12.53 -4.20 -8.08
C LEU A 258 -12.60 -5.73 -8.00
N ASN A 259 -12.88 -6.42 -9.12
CA ASN A 259 -13.02 -7.89 -9.13
C ASN A 259 -11.69 -8.64 -9.34
N GLY A 260 -11.76 -9.96 -9.21
CA GLY A 260 -10.71 -10.90 -9.60
C GLY A 260 -10.68 -11.17 -11.12
N THR A 261 -9.49 -11.44 -11.68
CA THR A 261 -9.32 -11.80 -13.10
C THR A 261 -9.91 -13.16 -13.47
N GLU A 262 -9.89 -14.11 -12.54
CA GLU A 262 -10.40 -15.48 -12.73
C GLU A 262 -11.78 -15.66 -12.06
N ASN A 263 -12.05 -14.91 -11.00
CA ASN A 263 -13.32 -14.93 -10.28
C ASN A 263 -13.95 -13.53 -10.19
N PRO A 264 -14.97 -13.21 -11.01
CA PRO A 264 -15.60 -11.89 -11.00
C PRO A 264 -16.41 -11.60 -9.72
N LEU A 265 -16.64 -12.60 -8.86
CA LEU A 265 -17.26 -12.43 -7.54
C LEU A 265 -16.23 -12.13 -6.43
N SER A 266 -14.93 -12.32 -6.73
CA SER A 266 -13.80 -12.07 -5.82
C SER A 266 -13.60 -10.58 -5.61
N MET A 267 -13.70 -10.11 -4.38
CA MET A 267 -13.64 -8.69 -4.01
C MET A 267 -12.19 -8.27 -3.74
N LYS A 268 -11.39 -8.16 -4.80
CA LYS A 268 -9.96 -7.86 -4.74
C LYS A 268 -9.67 -6.50 -4.12
N TRP A 269 -10.46 -5.50 -4.48
CA TRP A 269 -10.48 -4.22 -3.76
C TRP A 269 -11.89 -3.97 -3.28
N LEU A 270 -12.05 -3.51 -2.04
CA LEU A 270 -13.27 -2.88 -1.54
C LEU A 270 -12.98 -1.46 -1.12
N LEU A 271 -13.85 -0.53 -1.53
CA LEU A 271 -13.87 0.84 -1.05
C LEU A 271 -15.16 1.07 -0.25
N THR A 272 -14.99 1.57 0.97
CA THR A 272 -16.04 2.13 1.81
C THR A 272 -15.78 3.61 2.01
N LEU A 273 -16.81 4.44 1.83
CA LEU A 273 -16.74 5.87 2.17
C LEU A 273 -17.71 6.14 3.33
N ARG A 274 -17.18 6.57 4.48
CA ARG A 274 -17.96 6.92 5.68
C ARG A 274 -17.91 8.42 5.97
N VAL A 275 -18.97 8.95 6.59
CA VAL A 275 -19.13 10.38 6.85
C VAL A 275 -19.36 10.63 8.33
N GLY A 276 -18.58 11.52 8.95
CA GLY A 276 -18.68 11.81 10.37
C GLY A 276 -17.77 12.92 10.89
N ASP A 277 -17.72 13.06 12.20
CA ASP A 277 -16.65 13.73 12.95
C ASP A 277 -15.96 12.74 13.90
N LYS A 278 -15.01 13.20 14.73
CA LYS A 278 -14.26 12.34 15.69
C LYS A 278 -15.15 11.56 16.66
N ASN A 279 -16.37 12.01 16.90
CA ASN A 279 -17.28 11.48 17.90
C ASN A 279 -18.28 10.50 17.28
N GLU A 280 -18.73 10.77 16.04
CA GLU A 280 -19.81 9.99 15.42
C GLU A 280 -19.69 9.87 13.90
N ILE A 281 -19.81 8.63 13.40
CA ILE A 281 -20.11 8.34 12.00
C ILE A 281 -21.63 8.44 11.79
N LEU A 282 -22.05 9.41 10.99
CA LEU A 282 -23.45 9.61 10.62
C LEU A 282 -23.92 8.54 9.63
N GLY A 283 -23.06 8.10 8.70
CA GLY A 283 -23.40 7.01 7.78
C GLY A 283 -22.36 6.74 6.72
N TYR A 284 -22.76 5.93 5.74
CA TYR A 284 -21.94 5.44 4.63
C TYR A 284 -22.53 5.93 3.32
N LEU A 285 -21.66 6.30 2.38
CA LEU A 285 -22.05 6.70 1.02
C LEU A 285 -22.31 5.45 0.17
N ASP A 286 -23.23 5.55 -0.79
CA ASP A 286 -23.67 4.42 -1.61
C ASP A 286 -22.92 4.27 -2.94
N ALA A 287 -23.15 3.14 -3.62
CA ALA A 287 -22.61 2.86 -4.95
C ALA A 287 -22.87 3.99 -5.97
N LYS A 288 -24.01 4.68 -5.89
CA LYS A 288 -24.34 5.77 -6.82
C LYS A 288 -23.50 7.02 -6.53
N PHE A 289 -23.12 7.26 -5.28
CA PHE A 289 -22.17 8.31 -4.94
C PHE A 289 -20.77 7.99 -5.47
N ALA A 290 -20.30 6.75 -5.30
CA ALA A 290 -19.01 6.31 -5.84
C ALA A 290 -18.97 6.40 -7.38
N GLU A 291 -20.03 5.95 -8.05
CA GLU A 291 -20.22 6.08 -9.50
C GLU A 291 -20.11 7.54 -9.96
N TRP A 292 -20.87 8.45 -9.35
CA TRP A 292 -20.79 9.87 -9.67
C TRP A 292 -19.41 10.47 -9.44
N THR A 293 -18.75 10.10 -8.34
CA THR A 293 -17.40 10.60 -8.03
C THR A 293 -16.42 10.21 -9.13
N GLN A 294 -16.46 8.96 -9.61
CA GLN A 294 -15.60 8.51 -10.70
C GLN A 294 -15.98 9.14 -12.05
N ILE A 295 -17.26 9.12 -12.42
CA ILE A 295 -17.72 9.65 -13.71
C ILE A 295 -17.49 11.15 -13.82
N PHE A 296 -17.80 11.96 -12.80
CA PHE A 296 -17.56 13.40 -12.86
C PHE A 296 -16.08 13.74 -12.85
N HIS A 297 -15.24 13.03 -12.07
CA HIS A 297 -13.79 13.27 -12.12
C HIS A 297 -13.23 12.93 -13.51
N HIS A 298 -13.67 11.84 -14.12
CA HIS A 298 -13.26 11.45 -15.47
C HIS A 298 -13.77 12.43 -16.54
N LEU A 299 -15.00 12.92 -16.42
CA LEU A 299 -15.59 13.90 -17.33
C LEU A 299 -14.87 15.26 -17.29
N PHE A 300 -14.46 15.73 -16.11
CA PHE A 300 -13.85 17.06 -15.95
C PHE A 300 -12.32 17.08 -15.99
N PHE A 301 -11.64 15.99 -15.61
CA PHE A 301 -10.18 15.91 -15.55
C PHE A 301 -9.58 14.83 -16.47
N GLY A 302 -10.43 14.04 -17.16
CA GLY A 302 -10.01 12.95 -18.03
C GLY A 302 -9.61 11.66 -17.31
N THR A 303 -9.50 11.66 -15.98
CA THR A 303 -8.91 10.57 -15.17
C THR A 303 -9.85 10.06 -14.08
N TYR A 304 -9.65 8.82 -13.63
CA TYR A 304 -10.38 8.28 -12.47
C TYR A 304 -9.74 8.67 -11.14
N LEU A 305 -10.54 8.87 -10.09
CA LEU A 305 -10.07 9.36 -8.79
C LEU A 305 -9.72 8.21 -7.86
N ALA A 306 -8.54 8.25 -7.23
CA ALA A 306 -8.26 7.45 -6.04
C ALA A 306 -7.82 8.31 -4.85
N TYR A 307 -6.95 9.29 -5.07
CA TYR A 307 -6.45 10.19 -4.03
C TYR A 307 -7.01 11.61 -4.17
N SER A 308 -7.53 12.13 -3.07
CA SER A 308 -8.13 13.46 -2.96
C SER A 308 -7.47 14.25 -1.84
N ARG A 309 -7.28 15.56 -2.05
CA ARG A 309 -6.70 16.45 -1.02
C ARG A 309 -7.68 16.61 0.15
N PRO A 310 -7.21 16.79 1.40
CA PRO A 310 -8.09 16.88 2.58
C PRO A 310 -9.19 17.95 2.48
N CYS A 311 -8.94 19.06 1.77
CA CYS A 311 -9.91 20.13 1.54
C CYS A 311 -11.19 19.71 0.78
N TRP A 312 -11.11 18.64 -0.02
CA TRP A 312 -12.25 18.05 -0.75
C TRP A 312 -12.97 16.98 0.07
N MET A 313 -12.24 16.26 0.93
CA MET A 313 -12.81 15.29 1.86
C MET A 313 -13.51 15.97 3.05
N ARG A 314 -13.17 17.23 3.34
CA ARG A 314 -13.71 18.02 4.46
C ARG A 314 -14.85 18.95 4.07
N GLY A 315 -15.92 18.91 4.87
CA GLY A 315 -17.10 19.74 4.71
C GLY A 315 -18.13 19.14 3.76
N VAL A 316 -18.55 17.89 4.01
CA VAL A 316 -19.59 17.19 3.22
C VAL A 316 -20.89 18.00 3.09
N GLN A 317 -21.13 18.96 3.99
CA GLN A 317 -22.24 19.91 3.95
C GLN A 317 -22.34 20.66 2.61
N LYS A 318 -21.22 20.87 1.91
CA LYS A 318 -21.18 21.45 0.54
C LYS A 318 -22.03 20.64 -0.47
N LEU A 319 -22.24 19.35 -0.21
CA LEU A 319 -23.01 18.42 -1.06
C LEU A 319 -24.51 18.38 -0.70
N ALA A 320 -25.02 19.32 0.12
CA ALA A 320 -26.41 19.36 0.56
C ALA A 320 -27.44 19.29 -0.59
N LEU A 321 -27.18 19.99 -1.70
CA LEU A 321 -28.07 19.99 -2.86
C LEU A 321 -28.17 18.61 -3.54
N LEU A 322 -27.13 17.77 -3.43
CA LEU A 322 -27.12 16.42 -3.99
C LEU A 322 -27.98 15.42 -3.18
N THR A 323 -28.45 15.79 -1.98
CA THR A 323 -29.38 14.96 -1.17
C THR A 323 -30.73 14.73 -1.84
N LEU A 324 -31.13 15.62 -2.76
CA LEU A 324 -32.32 15.45 -3.60
C LEU A 324 -32.17 14.22 -4.53
N PHE A 325 -30.96 13.91 -4.97
CA PHE A 325 -30.69 12.91 -6.00
C PHE A 325 -30.01 11.63 -5.45
N ASN A 326 -29.26 11.71 -4.35
CA ASN A 326 -28.58 10.55 -3.76
C ASN A 326 -29.22 10.08 -2.43
N LYS A 327 -29.44 8.76 -2.32
CA LYS A 327 -30.12 8.15 -1.16
C LYS A 327 -29.26 8.13 0.09
N SER A 328 -27.97 7.80 -0.01
CA SER A 328 -27.03 7.81 1.12
C SER A 328 -26.82 9.21 1.70
N LEU A 329 -26.57 10.21 0.86
CA LEU A 329 -26.46 11.60 1.29
C LEU A 329 -27.73 12.05 2.01
N ARG A 330 -28.93 11.76 1.46
CA ARG A 330 -30.19 12.08 2.12
C ARG A 330 -30.29 11.47 3.52
N LYS A 331 -29.95 10.20 3.71
CA LYS A 331 -29.93 9.55 5.04
C LYS A 331 -28.96 10.23 6.00
N ILE A 332 -27.76 10.58 5.55
CA ILE A 332 -26.72 11.26 6.34
C ILE A 332 -27.19 12.65 6.76
N PHE A 333 -27.74 13.45 5.84
CA PHE A 333 -28.26 14.78 6.15
C PHE A 333 -29.51 14.74 7.03
N CYS A 334 -30.42 13.78 6.85
CA CYS A 334 -31.54 13.58 7.76
C CYS A 334 -31.08 13.24 9.19
N LYS A 335 -30.01 12.44 9.35
CA LYS A 335 -29.38 12.25 10.68
C LYS A 335 -28.76 13.55 11.20
N LEU A 336 -28.03 14.29 10.36
CA LEU A 336 -27.42 15.58 10.72
C LEU A 336 -28.44 16.59 11.26
N LEU A 337 -29.65 16.65 10.71
CA LEU A 337 -30.74 17.51 11.22
C LEU A 337 -31.09 17.24 12.69
N THR A 338 -30.85 16.04 13.21
CA THR A 338 -31.07 15.71 14.63
C THR A 338 -29.84 15.95 15.52
N ARG A 339 -28.71 16.41 14.94
CA ARG A 339 -27.42 16.63 15.62
C ARG A 339 -26.97 18.10 15.50
N PRO A 340 -27.64 19.05 16.17
CA PRO A 340 -27.33 20.49 16.05
C PRO A 340 -25.88 20.85 16.43
N LYS A 341 -25.26 20.09 17.35
CA LYS A 341 -23.83 20.25 17.73
C LYS A 341 -22.84 20.02 16.58
N MET A 342 -23.27 19.41 15.47
CA MET A 342 -22.44 19.12 14.30
C MET A 342 -22.70 20.07 13.12
N TRP A 343 -23.74 20.91 13.15
CA TRP A 343 -24.12 21.74 11.99
C TRP A 343 -23.00 22.69 11.55
N PHE A 344 -22.33 23.31 12.52
CA PHE A 344 -21.24 24.26 12.30
C PHE A 344 -19.84 23.62 12.35
N LYS A 345 -19.75 22.29 12.49
CA LYS A 345 -18.49 21.55 12.47
C LYS A 345 -18.32 20.88 11.10
N PRO A 346 -17.15 21.00 10.44
CA PRO A 346 -16.95 20.35 9.15
C PRO A 346 -16.96 18.83 9.32
N LEU A 347 -17.86 18.16 8.62
CA LEU A 347 -17.90 16.69 8.56
C LEU A 347 -16.91 16.20 7.51
N ASN A 348 -16.20 15.13 7.82
CA ASN A 348 -15.22 14.52 6.93
C ASN A 348 -15.81 13.28 6.25
N ILE A 349 -15.48 13.11 4.97
CA ILE A 349 -15.52 11.81 4.29
C ILE A 349 -14.21 11.10 4.64
N GLN A 350 -14.27 9.84 5.02
CA GLN A 350 -13.12 8.97 5.23
C GLN A 350 -13.28 7.66 4.49
N SER A 351 -12.19 7.23 3.88
CA SER A 351 -12.11 5.96 3.16
C SER A 351 -11.68 4.83 4.11
N ILE A 352 -12.34 3.69 3.99
CA ILE A 352 -11.78 2.40 4.43
C ILE A 352 -11.62 1.55 3.19
N MET A 353 -10.42 1.05 2.96
CA MET A 353 -10.09 0.23 1.80
C MET A 353 -9.62 -1.16 2.25
N VAL A 354 -9.97 -2.19 1.48
CA VAL A 354 -9.52 -3.56 1.70
C VAL A 354 -8.89 -4.06 0.41
N ILE A 355 -7.67 -4.59 0.49
CA ILE A 355 -6.91 -5.11 -0.66
C ILE A 355 -6.61 -6.59 -0.42
N GLN A 356 -7.30 -7.47 -1.15
CA GLN A 356 -7.08 -8.91 -1.19
C GLN A 356 -6.13 -9.22 -2.37
N PRO A 357 -4.91 -9.75 -2.13
CA PRO A 357 -3.95 -10.03 -3.21
C PRO A 357 -4.34 -11.20 -4.13
N CYS A 358 -3.36 -11.70 -4.90
CA CYS A 358 -3.48 -12.90 -5.72
C CYS A 358 -4.10 -14.06 -4.93
N ASP A 359 -5.11 -14.75 -5.47
CA ASP A 359 -5.57 -16.02 -4.91
C ASP A 359 -5.15 -17.20 -5.78
N LEU A 360 -4.59 -18.23 -5.16
CA LEU A 360 -4.27 -19.49 -5.84
C LEU A 360 -5.48 -20.43 -5.73
N LEU A 361 -6.19 -20.59 -6.85
CA LEU A 361 -7.35 -21.48 -6.98
C LEU A 361 -6.91 -22.96 -6.93
N ASP A 362 -7.86 -23.86 -6.66
CA ASP A 362 -7.56 -25.29 -6.50
C ASP A 362 -7.12 -25.98 -7.81
N ASP A 363 -7.38 -25.36 -8.97
CA ASP A 363 -6.90 -25.78 -10.29
C ASP A 363 -5.53 -25.16 -10.67
N GLY A 364 -4.91 -24.38 -9.77
CA GLY A 364 -3.61 -23.74 -9.97
C GLY A 364 -3.66 -22.36 -10.64
N ARG A 365 -4.84 -21.91 -11.12
CA ARG A 365 -4.99 -20.54 -11.64
C ARG A 365 -4.83 -19.50 -10.54
N GLN A 366 -4.37 -18.32 -10.95
CA GLN A 366 -4.03 -17.21 -10.06
C GLN A 366 -4.98 -16.04 -10.32
N ASP A 367 -5.95 -15.87 -9.43
CA ASP A 367 -6.95 -14.81 -9.47
C ASP A 367 -6.33 -13.49 -9.01
N MET A 368 -5.97 -12.62 -9.95
CA MET A 368 -5.32 -11.32 -9.72
C MET A 368 -6.33 -10.19 -9.60
N CYS A 369 -5.88 -8.97 -9.28
CA CYS A 369 -6.69 -7.76 -9.38
C CYS A 369 -6.96 -7.40 -10.86
N ASP A 370 -8.22 -7.42 -11.28
CA ASP A 370 -8.64 -7.08 -12.65
C ASP A 370 -8.64 -5.56 -12.88
N GLY A 371 -7.69 -5.07 -13.69
CA GLY A 371 -7.39 -3.64 -13.78
C GLY A 371 -6.68 -3.11 -12.54
N CYS A 372 -5.71 -3.87 -12.01
CA CYS A 372 -4.96 -3.54 -10.79
C CYS A 372 -4.42 -2.10 -10.80
N PRO A 373 -4.71 -1.26 -9.80
CA PRO A 373 -4.11 0.07 -9.70
C PRO A 373 -2.59 -0.02 -9.51
N ASP A 374 -2.14 -0.99 -8.71
CA ASP A 374 -0.74 -1.27 -8.37
C ASP A 374 0.00 -2.02 -9.50
N SER A 375 -0.16 -1.55 -10.74
CA SER A 375 0.63 -1.99 -11.88
C SER A 375 1.85 -1.10 -12.09
N ILE A 376 3.00 -1.73 -12.28
CA ILE A 376 4.31 -1.12 -12.58
C ILE A 376 4.67 -1.33 -14.05
N PHE A 377 5.56 -0.51 -14.60
CA PHE A 377 6.14 -0.73 -15.92
C PHE A 377 7.29 -1.74 -15.87
N HIS A 378 7.31 -2.68 -16.79
CA HIS A 378 8.39 -3.65 -16.97
C HIS A 378 8.43 -4.07 -18.45
N ASP A 379 9.59 -3.96 -19.09
CA ASP A 379 9.84 -4.35 -20.50
C ASP A 379 8.74 -3.95 -21.50
N GLY A 380 8.36 -2.66 -21.47
CA GLY A 380 7.37 -2.09 -22.39
C GLY A 380 5.92 -2.44 -22.06
N LYS A 381 5.64 -3.05 -20.91
CA LYS A 381 4.30 -3.52 -20.49
C LYS A 381 3.97 -3.03 -19.09
N MET A 382 2.67 -2.92 -18.81
CA MET A 382 2.17 -2.74 -17.44
C MET A 382 1.91 -4.11 -16.82
N VAL A 383 2.48 -4.38 -15.65
CA VAL A 383 2.46 -5.68 -14.95
C VAL A 383 2.12 -5.50 -13.46
N TRP A 384 1.61 -6.53 -12.79
CA TRP A 384 1.32 -6.45 -11.34
C TRP A 384 2.62 -6.32 -10.53
N SER A 385 2.75 -5.27 -9.71
CA SER A 385 3.94 -5.03 -8.86
C SER A 385 4.23 -6.21 -7.94
N CYS A 386 3.19 -6.80 -7.35
CA CYS A 386 3.30 -7.94 -6.45
C CYS A 386 3.76 -9.27 -7.09
N ARG A 387 4.06 -9.28 -8.39
CA ARG A 387 4.58 -10.45 -9.12
C ARG A 387 5.73 -10.10 -10.09
N VAL A 388 6.25 -8.89 -10.06
CA VAL A 388 7.32 -8.47 -11.00
C VAL A 388 8.66 -9.19 -10.72
N ASP A 389 8.92 -9.56 -9.46
CA ASP A 389 10.03 -10.46 -9.06
C ASP A 389 10.10 -11.73 -9.91
N GLU A 390 8.97 -12.27 -10.36
CA GLU A 390 8.93 -13.49 -11.17
C GLU A 390 9.40 -13.26 -12.60
N LEU A 391 9.10 -12.08 -13.16
CA LEU A 391 9.61 -11.66 -14.45
C LEU A 391 11.13 -11.42 -14.37
N GLU A 392 11.56 -10.72 -13.31
CA GLU A 392 12.98 -10.43 -13.04
C GLU A 392 13.80 -11.72 -12.81
N LYS A 393 13.24 -12.75 -12.15
CA LYS A 393 13.94 -14.01 -11.80
C LYS A 393 13.79 -15.15 -12.82
N PHE A 394 12.62 -15.28 -13.47
CA PHE A 394 12.29 -16.41 -14.33
C PHE A 394 11.96 -16.02 -15.79
N GLY A 395 11.90 -14.73 -16.11
CA GLY A 395 11.53 -14.23 -17.45
C GLY A 395 10.07 -14.47 -17.83
N ALA A 396 9.23 -14.91 -16.88
CA ALA A 396 7.79 -15.12 -17.05
C ALA A 396 7.09 -15.25 -15.70
N PHE A 397 5.81 -14.87 -15.66
CA PHE A 397 4.97 -15.17 -14.50
C PHE A 397 4.91 -16.67 -14.26
N ILE A 398 5.06 -17.08 -13.00
CA ILE A 398 4.95 -18.49 -12.62
C ILE A 398 3.51 -18.98 -12.83
N GLN A 399 3.39 -20.20 -13.32
CA GLN A 399 2.14 -20.92 -13.48
C GLN A 399 2.14 -22.10 -12.52
N CYS A 400 1.07 -22.27 -11.74
CA CYS A 400 0.90 -23.40 -10.86
C CYS A 400 -0.05 -24.40 -11.53
N ALA A 401 0.22 -25.68 -11.40
CA ALA A 401 -0.68 -26.74 -11.87
C ALA A 401 -0.77 -27.86 -10.80
N PRO A 402 -1.94 -28.50 -10.58
CA PRO A 402 -2.10 -29.50 -9.53
C PRO A 402 -1.07 -30.63 -9.65
N ARG A 403 -0.43 -31.00 -8.53
CA ARG A 403 0.73 -31.89 -8.52
C ARG A 403 0.44 -33.20 -9.24
N GLY A 404 1.27 -33.52 -10.23
CA GLY A 404 1.12 -34.72 -11.07
C GLY A 404 0.12 -34.60 -12.22
N CYS A 405 -0.58 -33.48 -12.42
CA CYS A 405 -1.41 -33.30 -13.63
C CYS A 405 -0.58 -33.25 -14.92
N CYS A 406 0.68 -32.81 -14.82
CA CYS A 406 1.64 -32.76 -15.91
C CYS A 406 2.53 -34.02 -16.01
N ALA A 407 2.12 -35.16 -15.42
CA ALA A 407 2.87 -36.43 -15.45
C ALA A 407 2.88 -37.15 -16.82
N GLY A 408 3.08 -36.39 -17.91
CA GLY A 408 3.28 -36.89 -19.27
C GLY A 408 4.75 -37.21 -19.55
N LYS A 409 5.21 -38.37 -19.08
CA LYS A 409 6.63 -38.83 -19.02
C LYS A 409 7.53 -37.95 -18.14
N PRO A 410 8.40 -38.54 -17.30
CA PRO A 410 9.43 -37.76 -16.63
C PRO A 410 10.35 -37.16 -17.68
N SER A 411 10.53 -35.83 -17.65
CA SER A 411 11.73 -35.22 -18.22
C SER A 411 12.95 -35.91 -17.61
N PRO A 412 14.03 -36.14 -18.38
CA PRO A 412 15.23 -36.76 -17.83
C PRO A 412 15.69 -35.95 -16.62
N LYS A 413 16.08 -36.63 -15.54
CA LYS A 413 16.78 -35.98 -14.44
C LYS A 413 17.92 -35.18 -15.06
N VAL A 414 17.94 -33.88 -14.78
CA VAL A 414 19.18 -33.12 -14.91
C VAL A 414 20.10 -33.68 -13.85
N GLU A 415 20.93 -34.64 -14.24
CA GLU A 415 22.09 -35.00 -13.44
C GLU A 415 22.90 -33.72 -13.21
N PRO A 416 23.40 -33.46 -11.98
CA PRO A 416 24.25 -32.30 -11.76
C PRO A 416 25.41 -32.37 -12.75
N THR A 417 25.62 -31.29 -13.50
CA THR A 417 26.75 -31.17 -14.42
C THR A 417 28.01 -31.58 -13.66
N PRO A 418 28.75 -32.62 -14.11
CA PRO A 418 29.97 -33.01 -13.41
C PRO A 418 30.92 -31.81 -13.36
N GLU A 419 31.54 -31.59 -12.20
CA GLU A 419 32.60 -30.59 -12.06
C GLU A 419 33.62 -30.76 -13.20
N PRO A 420 34.12 -29.66 -13.79
CA PRO A 420 35.19 -29.76 -14.78
C PRO A 420 36.36 -30.51 -14.16
N ALA A 421 36.76 -31.61 -14.80
CA ALA A 421 37.90 -32.40 -14.34
C ALA A 421 39.11 -31.48 -14.15
N PRO A 422 39.90 -31.63 -13.06
CA PRO A 422 41.03 -30.76 -12.80
C PRO A 422 41.99 -30.80 -13.99
N GLY A 423 42.25 -29.62 -14.57
CA GLY A 423 43.21 -29.47 -15.66
C GLY A 423 44.61 -29.91 -15.21
N PRO A 424 45.50 -30.29 -16.15
CA PRO A 424 46.81 -30.82 -15.83
C PRO A 424 47.59 -29.85 -14.94
N THR A 425 48.13 -30.38 -13.85
CA THR A 425 48.95 -29.68 -12.87
C THR A 425 50.12 -29.00 -13.59
N LYS A 426 50.19 -27.67 -13.53
CA LYS A 426 51.42 -26.96 -13.87
C LYS A 426 52.48 -27.26 -12.81
N GLU A 427 53.73 -27.41 -13.26
CA GLU A 427 54.88 -27.49 -12.36
C GLU A 427 54.96 -26.24 -11.46
N PRO A 428 55.49 -26.37 -10.23
CA PRO A 428 55.60 -25.24 -9.31
C PRO A 428 56.62 -24.22 -9.81
N GLU A 429 56.20 -22.96 -9.96
CA GLU A 429 57.12 -21.83 -10.10
C GLU A 429 57.93 -21.65 -8.79
N PRO A 430 59.20 -21.20 -8.88
CA PRO A 430 60.09 -21.15 -7.72
C PRO A 430 59.67 -20.10 -6.69
N THR A 431 59.77 -20.48 -5.42
CA THR A 431 59.50 -19.63 -4.26
C THR A 431 60.39 -18.37 -4.26
N PRO A 432 59.83 -17.15 -4.16
CA PRO A 432 60.64 -15.95 -3.93
C PRO A 432 61.25 -15.95 -2.52
N GLU A 433 62.46 -15.40 -2.39
CA GLU A 433 63.21 -15.34 -1.12
C GLU A 433 62.56 -14.43 -0.07
N PRO A 434 62.88 -14.60 1.24
CA PRO A 434 62.23 -13.85 2.31
C PRO A 434 62.62 -12.36 2.29
N VAL A 435 61.62 -11.48 2.20
CA VAL A 435 61.82 -10.05 2.44
C VAL A 435 62.08 -9.82 3.93
N LYS A 436 63.13 -9.04 4.24
CA LYS A 436 63.53 -8.74 5.62
C LYS A 436 62.47 -7.94 6.37
N GLU A 437 62.29 -8.30 7.64
CA GLU A 437 61.50 -7.59 8.64
C GLU A 437 62.04 -6.16 8.88
N PRO A 438 61.20 -5.11 8.89
CA PRO A 438 61.64 -3.75 9.19
C PRO A 438 61.78 -3.52 10.70
N GLU A 439 62.82 -2.77 11.09
CA GLU A 439 63.11 -2.42 12.49
C GLU A 439 61.99 -1.58 13.15
N PRO A 440 61.79 -1.70 14.48
CA PRO A 440 60.75 -0.95 15.20
C PRO A 440 61.08 0.54 15.29
N ALA A 441 60.08 1.39 15.02
CA ALA A 441 60.20 2.84 15.14
C ALA A 441 60.39 3.30 16.61
N PRO A 442 61.15 4.39 16.86
CA PRO A 442 61.43 4.87 18.21
C PRO A 442 60.21 5.50 18.89
N GLN A 443 60.11 5.33 20.21
CA GLN A 443 59.03 5.91 21.02
C GLN A 443 59.15 7.45 21.09
N PRO A 444 58.03 8.20 21.03
CA PRO A 444 58.05 9.65 21.19
C PRO A 444 58.28 10.07 22.64
N ALA A 445 59.01 11.18 22.83
CA ALA A 445 59.25 11.79 24.13
C ALA A 445 57.97 12.41 24.74
N PRO A 446 57.86 12.51 26.09
CA PRO A 446 56.69 13.08 26.74
C PRO A 446 56.52 14.59 26.46
N ALA A 447 55.28 15.01 26.22
CA ALA A 447 54.90 16.40 26.03
C ALA A 447 54.82 17.17 27.37
N PRO A 448 55.07 18.49 27.38
CA PRO A 448 55.07 19.31 28.60
C PRO A 448 53.66 19.58 29.14
N GLU A 449 53.56 19.84 30.45
CA GLU A 449 52.32 20.13 31.16
C GLU A 449 51.62 21.44 30.70
N PRO A 450 50.27 21.50 30.73
CA PRO A 450 49.52 22.66 30.26
C PRO A 450 49.58 23.86 31.21
N LYS A 451 49.68 25.07 30.65
CA LYS A 451 49.36 26.32 31.36
C LYS A 451 47.84 26.48 31.51
N PRO A 452 47.36 27.12 32.58
CA PRO A 452 45.92 27.30 32.82
C PRO A 452 45.26 28.25 31.81
N GLU A 453 44.00 27.96 31.48
CA GLU A 453 43.14 28.81 30.63
C GLU A 453 42.71 30.10 31.36
N PRO A 454 42.52 31.21 30.62
CA PRO A 454 41.92 32.43 31.15
C PRO A 454 40.38 32.34 31.26
N GLU A 455 39.80 33.04 32.23
CA GLU A 455 38.36 33.07 32.51
C GLU A 455 37.49 33.65 31.37
N PRO A 456 36.21 33.25 31.27
CA PRO A 456 35.35 33.60 30.15
C PRO A 456 34.94 35.08 30.11
N VAL A 457 35.15 35.72 28.96
CA VAL A 457 34.66 37.07 28.67
C VAL A 457 33.15 37.02 28.40
N LYS A 458 32.39 37.90 29.04
CA LYS A 458 30.92 38.00 28.86
C LYS A 458 30.57 38.51 27.47
N GLU A 459 29.62 37.83 26.83
CA GLU A 459 29.03 38.21 25.56
C GLU A 459 28.14 39.47 25.72
N PRO A 460 28.26 40.49 24.82
CA PRO A 460 27.47 41.71 24.91
C PRO A 460 26.05 41.53 24.35
N GLU A 461 25.07 42.19 24.97
CA GLU A 461 23.65 42.16 24.58
C GLU A 461 23.40 42.67 23.14
N PRO A 462 22.38 42.12 22.43
CA PRO A 462 22.11 42.47 21.04
C PRO A 462 21.59 43.90 20.89
N LYS A 463 22.11 44.63 19.89
CA LYS A 463 21.51 45.89 19.43
C LYS A 463 20.16 45.62 18.75
N PRO A 464 19.14 46.47 18.95
CA PRO A 464 17.87 46.34 18.24
C PRO A 464 18.03 46.64 16.74
N GLU A 465 17.35 45.86 15.91
CA GLU A 465 17.25 46.10 14.46
C GLU A 465 16.42 47.36 14.16
N PRO A 466 16.69 48.09 13.05
CA PRO A 466 15.86 49.21 12.62
C PRO A 466 14.47 48.72 12.16
N ALA A 467 13.42 49.48 12.51
CA ALA A 467 12.08 49.21 12.00
C ALA A 467 12.03 49.41 10.47
N PRO A 468 11.37 48.52 9.70
CA PRO A 468 11.18 48.71 8.26
C PRO A 468 10.24 49.87 7.95
N GLU A 469 10.58 50.64 6.92
CA GLU A 469 9.78 51.76 6.42
C GLU A 469 8.42 51.31 5.86
N PRO A 470 7.38 52.18 5.88
CA PRO A 470 6.04 51.82 5.44
C PRO A 470 5.98 51.52 3.94
N VAL A 471 5.51 50.31 3.62
CA VAL A 471 5.22 49.88 2.24
C VAL A 471 4.11 50.75 1.66
N LYS A 472 4.36 51.33 0.47
CA LYS A 472 3.35 52.10 -0.26
C LYS A 472 2.20 51.20 -0.72
N GLU A 473 0.98 51.71 -0.56
CA GLU A 473 -0.26 51.08 -0.97
C GLU A 473 -0.26 50.84 -2.50
N PRO A 474 -0.55 49.60 -2.98
CA PRO A 474 -0.62 49.33 -4.41
C PRO A 474 -1.92 49.88 -5.03
N GLU A 475 -1.80 50.53 -6.20
CA GLU A 475 -2.93 51.06 -6.95
C GLU A 475 -3.93 49.94 -7.37
N PRO A 476 -5.23 50.24 -7.46
CA PRO A 476 -6.26 49.24 -7.73
C PRO A 476 -6.20 48.71 -9.16
N VAL A 477 -6.02 47.40 -9.30
CA VAL A 477 -6.10 46.68 -10.58
C VAL A 477 -7.53 46.76 -11.15
N PRO A 478 -7.74 47.08 -12.44
CA PRO A 478 -9.08 47.17 -13.04
C PRO A 478 -9.83 45.83 -13.02
N ALA A 479 -11.14 45.89 -12.81
CA ALA A 479 -12.00 44.70 -12.78
C ALA A 479 -12.05 43.96 -14.14
N PRO A 480 -12.03 42.62 -14.16
CA PRO A 480 -12.27 41.84 -15.38
C PRO A 480 -13.65 42.12 -15.97
N ARG A 481 -13.65 42.40 -17.27
CA ARG A 481 -14.82 42.67 -18.11
C ARG A 481 -15.80 41.49 -18.09
N GLN A 482 -17.08 41.75 -17.84
CA GLN A 482 -18.13 40.74 -18.00
C GLN A 482 -18.28 40.38 -19.48
N GLU A 483 -17.99 39.13 -19.85
CA GLU A 483 -18.48 38.56 -21.09
C GLU A 483 -19.88 37.99 -20.88
N THR A 484 -20.83 38.49 -21.65
CA THR A 484 -22.24 38.15 -21.57
C THR A 484 -22.51 36.76 -22.17
N ALA A 485 -23.16 35.88 -21.40
CA ALA A 485 -23.68 34.63 -21.92
C ALA A 485 -24.78 34.88 -22.99
N PRO A 486 -24.77 34.17 -24.14
CA PRO A 486 -25.90 34.17 -25.05
C PRO A 486 -27.07 33.37 -24.45
N ALA A 487 -28.27 33.92 -24.57
CA ALA A 487 -29.46 33.43 -23.88
C ALA A 487 -29.96 32.07 -24.38
N ALA A 488 -30.50 31.27 -23.45
CA ALA A 488 -31.25 30.07 -23.77
C ALA A 488 -32.56 30.42 -24.49
N LYS A 489 -32.82 29.78 -25.64
CA LYS A 489 -34.17 29.63 -26.18
C LYS A 489 -34.71 28.25 -25.82
N ALA A 490 -35.80 28.22 -25.06
CA ALA A 490 -36.58 27.01 -24.87
C ALA A 490 -37.48 26.77 -26.08
N MET A 491 -37.53 25.55 -26.60
CA MET A 491 -38.68 25.03 -27.34
C MET A 491 -38.95 23.57 -26.97
N SER A 492 -40.23 23.26 -26.92
CA SER A 492 -40.84 21.99 -26.55
C SER A 492 -40.66 20.87 -27.59
N GLU A 493 -40.69 19.64 -27.09
CA GLU A 493 -41.10 18.41 -27.80
C GLU A 493 -42.47 18.55 -28.53
N PRO A 494 -42.85 17.69 -29.53
CA PRO A 494 -42.60 16.24 -29.52
C PRO A 494 -42.32 15.46 -30.84
N ALA A 495 -41.69 14.30 -30.66
CA ALA A 495 -41.84 12.99 -31.34
C ALA A 495 -42.06 12.84 -32.87
N VAL A 496 -41.06 12.26 -33.57
CA VAL A 496 -41.22 11.34 -34.73
C VAL A 496 -40.17 10.20 -34.64
N LYS A 497 -40.47 9.02 -35.20
CA LYS A 497 -39.65 7.77 -35.20
C LYS A 497 -38.64 7.70 -36.38
N VAL A 498 -37.99 6.52 -36.53
CA VAL A 498 -37.29 5.96 -37.73
C VAL A 498 -35.80 6.35 -37.81
N ASP A 499 -34.80 5.47 -38.03
CA ASP A 499 -34.70 3.99 -38.05
C ASP A 499 -33.27 3.55 -37.65
N VAL A 500 -33.04 2.26 -37.36
CA VAL A 500 -31.70 1.70 -37.04
C VAL A 500 -31.12 0.91 -38.22
N PRO A 501 -29.96 1.30 -38.79
CA PRO A 501 -29.21 0.48 -39.74
C PRO A 501 -28.30 -0.55 -39.01
N PRO A 502 -28.03 -1.72 -39.60
CA PRO A 502 -27.34 -2.83 -38.94
C PRO A 502 -25.81 -2.69 -38.91
N ALA A 503 -25.18 -3.51 -38.05
CA ALA A 503 -23.73 -3.55 -37.86
C ALA A 503 -22.97 -3.94 -39.14
N VAL A 504 -21.87 -3.22 -39.40
CA VAL A 504 -20.92 -3.51 -40.49
C VAL A 504 -19.72 -4.27 -39.91
N VAL A 505 -19.46 -5.44 -40.48
CA VAL A 505 -18.30 -6.29 -40.15
C VAL A 505 -17.02 -5.65 -40.72
N SER A 506 -15.96 -5.55 -39.92
CA SER A 506 -14.64 -5.07 -40.38
C SER A 506 -13.84 -6.22 -41.01
N PRO A 507 -13.23 -6.04 -42.20
CA PRO A 507 -12.30 -7.01 -42.76
C PRO A 507 -10.89 -6.88 -42.15
N GLU A 508 -10.11 -7.96 -42.21
CA GLU A 508 -8.74 -8.05 -41.68
C GLU A 508 -7.74 -7.16 -42.44
N PRO A 509 -6.67 -6.66 -41.79
CA PRO A 509 -5.65 -5.85 -42.45
C PRO A 509 -4.58 -6.71 -43.14
N THR A 510 -4.30 -6.42 -44.41
CA THR A 510 -3.08 -6.87 -45.11
C THR A 510 -1.90 -5.91 -44.85
N PRO A 511 -0.64 -6.39 -44.88
CA PRO A 511 0.51 -5.65 -44.37
C PRO A 511 0.94 -4.50 -45.28
N ALA A 512 1.27 -3.36 -44.68
CA ALA A 512 1.82 -2.19 -45.36
C ALA A 512 3.34 -2.36 -45.64
N LYS A 513 3.79 -1.70 -46.71
CA LYS A 513 5.12 -1.80 -47.30
C LYS A 513 6.11 -0.83 -46.65
N GLU A 514 7.34 -1.25 -46.40
CA GLU A 514 8.42 -0.40 -45.87
C GLU A 514 8.82 0.72 -46.86
N PRO A 515 9.15 1.93 -46.38
CA PRO A 515 9.85 2.95 -47.15
C PRO A 515 11.37 2.93 -46.89
N GLU A 516 12.16 2.94 -47.96
CA GLU A 516 13.62 3.17 -47.92
C GLU A 516 13.98 4.63 -47.61
N PRO A 517 15.20 4.92 -47.10
CA PRO A 517 15.51 6.19 -46.43
C PRO A 517 15.88 7.34 -47.38
N GLU A 518 15.39 8.54 -47.07
CA GLU A 518 15.79 9.78 -47.74
C GLU A 518 17.02 10.42 -47.06
N ALA A 519 17.95 10.96 -47.87
CA ALA A 519 19.27 11.39 -47.40
C ALA A 519 19.25 12.72 -46.61
N ALA A 520 19.93 12.75 -45.47
CA ALA A 520 20.04 13.93 -44.62
C ALA A 520 20.89 15.05 -45.24
N LYS A 521 20.36 16.28 -45.25
CA LYS A 521 21.16 17.50 -45.47
C LYS A 521 21.96 17.85 -44.20
N ALA A 522 23.22 18.22 -44.38
CA ALA A 522 24.08 18.68 -43.29
C ALA A 522 23.63 20.06 -42.76
N PRO A 523 23.61 20.27 -41.43
CA PRO A 523 23.47 21.58 -40.83
C PRO A 523 24.82 22.33 -40.75
N GLU A 524 24.71 23.65 -40.67
CA GLU A 524 25.80 24.64 -40.76
C GLU A 524 26.61 24.78 -39.46
N ALA A 525 27.86 25.25 -39.55
CA ALA A 525 28.79 25.30 -38.42
C ALA A 525 28.50 26.45 -37.44
N ALA A 526 28.60 26.17 -36.14
CA ALA A 526 28.57 27.17 -35.08
C ALA A 526 30.00 27.69 -34.76
N PRO A 527 30.16 28.96 -34.30
CA PRO A 527 31.47 29.57 -34.10
C PRO A 527 32.17 29.10 -32.80
N GLU A 528 33.52 29.13 -32.82
CA GLU A 528 34.38 28.77 -31.70
C GLU A 528 34.35 29.81 -30.55
N PRO A 529 34.41 29.38 -29.28
CA PRO A 529 34.71 30.25 -28.14
C PRO A 529 36.22 30.31 -27.81
N GLU A 530 36.71 31.48 -27.40
CA GLU A 530 38.11 31.76 -27.06
C GLU A 530 38.65 31.03 -25.81
N PRO A 531 39.98 30.85 -25.68
CA PRO A 531 40.58 29.96 -24.68
C PRO A 531 40.70 30.56 -23.26
N VAL A 532 40.17 29.83 -22.28
CA VAL A 532 40.34 30.15 -20.85
C VAL A 532 41.64 29.54 -20.30
N LYS A 533 42.34 30.30 -19.44
CA LYS A 533 43.67 29.98 -18.91
C LYS A 533 43.68 28.82 -17.92
N LYS A 534 44.76 28.03 -17.94
CA LYS A 534 45.03 26.95 -16.96
C LYS A 534 45.10 27.47 -15.52
N ALA A 535 44.54 26.70 -14.60
CA ALA A 535 44.83 26.76 -13.17
C ALA A 535 45.28 25.37 -12.69
N GLU A 536 46.14 25.34 -11.67
CA GLU A 536 46.85 24.14 -11.20
C GLU A 536 45.97 23.20 -10.34
N PRO A 537 46.27 21.89 -10.30
CA PRO A 537 45.45 20.93 -9.55
C PRO A 537 45.69 21.06 -8.02
N LYS A 538 44.64 21.40 -7.28
CA LYS A 538 44.62 21.25 -5.82
C LYS A 538 44.29 19.80 -5.43
N ALA A 539 44.96 19.32 -4.39
CA ALA A 539 44.89 17.94 -3.92
C ALA A 539 43.47 17.51 -3.52
N ALA A 540 43.14 16.25 -3.85
CA ALA A 540 41.91 15.61 -3.40
C ALA A 540 41.95 15.35 -1.89
N ALA A 541 40.83 15.62 -1.21
CA ALA A 541 40.64 15.21 0.18
C ALA A 541 40.41 13.70 0.26
N ALA A 542 41.13 13.03 1.15
CA ALA A 542 40.92 11.62 1.48
C ALA A 542 39.61 11.43 2.30
N PRO A 543 38.99 10.23 2.28
CA PRO A 543 37.72 9.99 2.93
C PRO A 543 37.78 10.07 4.46
N ALA A 544 36.63 10.34 5.08
CA ALA A 544 36.46 10.32 6.53
C ALA A 544 36.66 8.91 7.10
N LYS A 545 37.26 8.83 8.30
CA LYS A 545 37.50 7.58 9.03
C LYS A 545 36.20 6.90 9.43
N GLU A 546 36.20 5.57 9.33
CA GLU A 546 35.32 4.71 10.13
C GLU A 546 35.67 4.81 11.63
N PRO A 547 34.69 4.67 12.54
CA PRO A 547 34.96 4.52 13.97
C PRO A 547 35.34 3.08 14.31
N GLU A 548 36.55 2.87 14.84
CA GLU A 548 36.98 1.59 15.42
C GLU A 548 36.30 1.31 16.79
N PRO A 549 36.25 0.04 17.24
CA PRO A 549 35.23 -0.44 18.16
C PRO A 549 35.45 -0.01 19.62
N ALA A 550 34.32 0.16 20.33
CA ALA A 550 34.33 0.22 21.78
C ALA A 550 34.66 -1.15 22.39
N ASN A 551 35.61 -1.20 23.33
CA ASN A 551 36.00 -2.41 24.04
C ASN A 551 34.82 -3.09 24.74
N GLU A 552 34.73 -4.41 24.59
CA GLU A 552 33.90 -5.27 25.44
C GLU A 552 34.46 -5.30 26.88
N PRO A 553 33.62 -5.21 27.92
CA PRO A 553 34.02 -5.61 29.26
C PRO A 553 33.99 -7.15 29.38
N GLU A 554 35.07 -7.74 29.89
CA GLU A 554 35.24 -9.20 30.03
C GLU A 554 34.04 -9.89 30.72
N ALA A 555 33.55 -10.96 30.09
CA ALA A 555 32.48 -11.78 30.64
C ALA A 555 32.97 -12.62 31.83
N LYS A 556 32.42 -12.38 33.03
CA LYS A 556 32.54 -13.30 34.16
C LYS A 556 31.85 -14.63 33.82
N PRO A 557 32.41 -15.79 34.21
CA PRO A 557 31.84 -17.09 33.86
C PRO A 557 30.49 -17.30 34.56
N ALA A 558 29.45 -17.58 33.77
CA ALA A 558 28.13 -17.93 34.28
C ALA A 558 28.14 -19.32 34.97
N PRO A 559 27.37 -19.53 36.05
CA PRO A 559 27.29 -20.81 36.73
C PRO A 559 26.61 -21.88 35.84
N LYS A 560 27.07 -23.13 35.96
CA LYS A 560 26.45 -24.28 35.27
C LYS A 560 25.01 -24.45 35.72
N ALA A 561 24.06 -24.36 34.79
CA ALA A 561 22.68 -24.78 35.02
C ALA A 561 22.57 -26.30 34.97
N GLU A 562 21.86 -26.88 35.95
CA GLU A 562 21.51 -28.30 35.98
C GLU A 562 20.40 -28.61 34.96
N PRO A 563 20.31 -29.85 34.44
CA PRO A 563 19.29 -30.20 33.44
C PRO A 563 17.89 -30.33 34.08
N GLU A 564 16.91 -29.59 33.55
CA GLU A 564 15.50 -29.80 33.92
C GLU A 564 14.99 -31.19 33.47
N PRO A 565 14.08 -31.81 34.25
CA PRO A 565 13.68 -33.20 34.04
C PRO A 565 12.66 -33.38 32.89
N ALA A 566 12.82 -34.48 32.15
CA ALA A 566 11.93 -34.85 31.05
C ALA A 566 10.45 -35.04 31.48
N PRO A 567 9.48 -34.68 30.62
CA PRO A 567 8.06 -34.88 30.91
C PRO A 567 7.71 -36.37 31.00
N LYS A 568 7.07 -36.78 32.10
CA LYS A 568 6.62 -38.17 32.32
C LYS A 568 5.47 -38.55 31.36
N PRO A 569 5.43 -39.80 30.87
CA PRO A 569 4.36 -40.26 29.98
C PRO A 569 3.03 -40.41 30.72
N ALA A 570 1.94 -39.97 30.09
CA ALA A 570 0.58 -40.21 30.58
C ALA A 570 0.21 -41.70 30.44
N ALA A 571 0.00 -42.38 31.57
CA ALA A 571 -0.37 -43.79 31.59
C ALA A 571 -1.85 -44.01 31.19
N LYS A 572 -2.09 -45.02 30.35
CA LYS A 572 -3.44 -45.49 30.01
C LYS A 572 -4.11 -46.16 31.22
N ALA A 573 -5.40 -45.92 31.40
CA ALA A 573 -6.30 -46.82 32.14
C ALA A 573 -7.64 -46.92 31.43
N ALA A 574 -8.15 -48.15 31.28
CA ALA A 574 -9.43 -48.48 30.63
C ALA A 574 -10.31 -49.30 31.63
N PRO A 575 -11.42 -49.97 31.27
CA PRO A 575 -12.74 -49.53 31.75
C PRO A 575 -13.57 -50.57 32.54
N ALA A 576 -14.53 -50.10 33.36
CA ALA A 576 -15.61 -50.89 33.97
C ALA A 576 -16.78 -49.94 34.37
N LYS A 577 -18.01 -50.06 33.86
CA LYS A 577 -19.09 -51.06 34.07
C LYS A 577 -20.10 -50.73 35.20
N THR A 578 -21.31 -50.33 34.76
CA THR A 578 -22.65 -50.77 35.24
C THR A 578 -23.17 -50.52 36.68
N ALA A 579 -24.24 -49.72 36.73
CA ALA A 579 -25.60 -50.08 37.18
C ALA A 579 -26.15 -49.76 38.61
N LYS A 580 -27.42 -49.28 38.59
CA LYS A 580 -28.52 -49.37 39.58
C LYS A 580 -28.40 -48.68 40.97
N GLY A 581 -29.16 -47.60 41.14
CA GLY A 581 -30.46 -47.70 41.82
C GLY A 581 -30.72 -46.95 43.15
N ALA A 582 -32.01 -46.57 43.31
CA ALA A 582 -32.78 -46.33 44.55
C ALA A 582 -32.83 -44.93 45.23
N LYS A 583 -34.03 -44.33 45.11
CA LYS A 583 -34.89 -43.70 46.16
C LYS A 583 -34.32 -42.65 47.13
N SER A 584 -34.88 -41.44 47.01
CA SER A 584 -35.18 -40.51 48.12
C SER A 584 -36.53 -39.82 47.83
N ALA A 585 -37.07 -38.97 48.73
CA ALA A 585 -38.46 -38.47 48.64
C ALA A 585 -38.74 -37.17 49.42
N LYS A 586 -39.98 -36.64 49.25
CA LYS A 586 -40.65 -35.50 49.94
C LYS A 586 -40.20 -34.07 49.51
N ALA A 587 -41.07 -33.04 49.47
CA ALA A 587 -42.53 -32.98 49.66
C ALA A 587 -43.22 -31.66 49.16
N LYS A 588 -44.52 -31.80 48.80
CA LYS A 588 -45.70 -30.90 48.99
C LYS A 588 -45.73 -29.42 48.52
N ALA A 589 -46.68 -29.13 47.61
CA ALA A 589 -47.97 -28.41 47.83
C ALA A 589 -48.85 -28.63 46.56
N ALA A 590 -50.08 -29.18 46.59
CA ALA A 590 -51.38 -28.65 47.07
C ALA A 590 -51.92 -27.46 46.22
N ASP A 591 -53.17 -27.39 45.74
CA ASP A 591 -54.21 -28.41 45.46
C ASP A 591 -55.21 -27.86 44.37
N LYS A 592 -56.21 -28.67 44.01
CA LYS A 592 -57.32 -28.57 43.01
C LYS A 592 -58.45 -27.54 43.35
N PRO A 593 -59.62 -27.47 42.64
CA PRO A 593 -60.06 -28.08 41.35
C PRO A 593 -60.91 -27.20 40.37
N ALA A 594 -61.33 -27.84 39.27
CA ALA A 594 -62.66 -27.79 38.60
C ALA A 594 -62.77 -26.98 37.28
N LYS A 595 -62.84 -27.60 36.08
CA LYS A 595 -63.84 -28.54 35.47
C LYS A 595 -65.14 -27.89 34.94
N LYS A 596 -65.21 -27.74 33.61
CA LYS A 596 -66.28 -28.17 32.66
C LYS A 596 -65.79 -27.82 31.23
N ALA A 597 -65.44 -28.75 30.34
CA ALA A 597 -66.23 -29.75 29.63
C ALA A 597 -67.23 -29.16 28.62
N GLY A 598 -66.98 -29.27 27.30
CA GLY A 598 -67.84 -28.63 26.29
C GLY A 598 -67.57 -28.83 24.77
N LYS A 599 -67.15 -30.02 24.30
CA LYS A 599 -67.20 -30.56 22.91
C LYS A 599 -66.70 -29.75 21.67
N PRO A 600 -66.39 -30.41 20.52
CA PRO A 600 -65.64 -29.80 19.41
C PRO A 600 -66.47 -29.38 18.17
N GLY A 601 -65.99 -28.37 17.46
CA GLY A 601 -66.42 -28.01 16.10
C GLY A 601 -65.48 -28.59 15.02
N LYS A 602 -66.06 -29.25 14.01
CA LYS A 602 -65.35 -29.89 12.88
C LYS A 602 -65.76 -29.17 11.58
N LYS A 603 -64.94 -29.28 10.51
CA LYS A 603 -65.16 -28.80 9.12
C LYS A 603 -64.86 -27.29 8.93
N LYS A 604 -64.40 -26.82 7.75
CA LYS A 604 -64.23 -27.49 6.44
C LYS A 604 -63.15 -26.80 5.60
N SER A 605 -62.35 -27.58 4.88
CA SER A 605 -61.59 -27.11 3.71
C SER A 605 -62.42 -27.25 2.44
N LYS A 606 -62.33 -26.28 1.51
CA LYS A 606 -62.26 -26.51 0.05
C LYS A 606 -62.09 -25.21 -0.75
N ALA A 607 -61.07 -25.22 -1.61
CA ALA A 607 -60.98 -24.61 -2.94
C ALA A 607 -61.53 -23.19 -3.19
N ARG A 608 -60.63 -22.28 -3.58
CA ARG A 608 -60.29 -22.17 -5.00
C ARG A 608 -58.82 -21.82 -5.19
#